data_AF-A0AA43EU37-F1
#
_entry.id   AF-A0AA43EU37-F1
#
_cell.length_a   1.000
_cell.length_b   1.000
_cell.length_c   1.000
_cell.angle_alpha   90.00
_cell.angle_beta   90.00
_cell.angle_gamma   90.00
#
_symmetry.space_group_name_H-M   'P 1'
#
loop_
_entity.id
_entity.type
_entity.pdbx_description
1 polymer ?
#
loop_
_entity_poly.entity_id
_entity_poly.type
_entity_poly.pdbx_seq_one_letter_code
_entity_poly.pdbx_strand_id
1 'polypeptide(L)'
;MAQRSASKRKRQASTTGQPHTHGKSRCLRILRQLSAYIDDELSTNICQEIRQHLGACPNCETFVMSLRQIVSLCRQSPAPALSTADRALMREKILKTASSR
;
A
#
# COMPACT_ATOMS: atom_id res chain seq x y z
N MET A 1 -16.57 -27.73 -31.18
CA MET A 1 -16.98 -27.47 -29.78
C MET A 1 -15.79 -26.92 -29.02
N ALA A 2 -15.90 -25.71 -28.44
CA ALA A 2 -15.17 -25.20 -27.27
C ALA A 2 -15.34 -23.67 -27.24
N GLN A 3 -16.29 -23.20 -26.44
CA GLN A 3 -16.66 -21.79 -26.33
C GLN A 3 -15.61 -21.06 -25.48
N ARG A 4 -15.07 -19.95 -25.99
CA ARG A 4 -14.22 -19.03 -25.23
C ARG A 4 -15.14 -18.15 -24.36
N SER A 5 -15.39 -18.58 -23.13
CA SER A 5 -16.20 -17.81 -22.19
C SER A 5 -15.39 -16.64 -21.62
N ALA A 6 -15.77 -15.43 -22.03
CA ALA A 6 -15.28 -14.17 -21.49
C ALA A 6 -15.59 -14.09 -19.99
N SER A 7 -14.54 -14.14 -19.17
CA SER A 7 -14.64 -13.99 -17.72
C SER A 7 -14.99 -12.55 -17.38
N LYS A 8 -16.29 -12.30 -17.22
CA LYS A 8 -16.87 -11.00 -16.87
C LYS A 8 -16.48 -10.64 -15.44
N ARG A 9 -15.30 -10.03 -15.25
CA ARG A 9 -14.90 -9.43 -13.97
C ARG A 9 -15.91 -8.35 -13.59
N LYS A 10 -16.87 -8.74 -12.75
CA LYS A 10 -17.90 -7.88 -12.17
C LYS A 10 -17.19 -6.83 -11.31
N ARG A 11 -17.06 -5.61 -11.83
CA ARG A 11 -16.62 -4.44 -11.05
C ARG A 11 -17.68 -4.19 -9.97
N GLN A 12 -17.45 -4.73 -8.78
CA GLN A 12 -18.26 -4.43 -7.62
C GLN A 12 -17.89 -3.01 -7.16
N ALA A 13 -18.78 -2.06 -7.45
CA ALA A 13 -18.78 -0.77 -6.81
C ALA A 13 -19.29 -0.97 -5.37
N SER A 14 -18.36 -1.17 -4.43
CA SER A 14 -18.65 -1.28 -3.00
C SER A 14 -18.80 0.11 -2.38
N THR A 15 -19.95 0.75 -2.65
CA THR A 15 -20.40 1.93 -1.91
C THR A 15 -21.32 1.50 -0.77
N THR A 16 -20.75 0.97 0.31
CA THR A 16 -21.49 0.74 1.56
C THR A 16 -20.56 1.01 2.73
N GLY A 17 -20.34 2.29 3.02
CA GLY A 17 -19.74 2.68 4.29
C GLY A 17 -20.75 2.36 5.39
N GLN A 18 -20.38 1.49 6.34
CA GLN A 18 -21.22 1.27 7.52
C GLN A 18 -21.45 2.61 8.24
N PRO A 19 -22.66 2.87 8.75
CA PRO A 19 -22.92 4.03 9.58
C PRO A 19 -22.03 3.96 10.82
N HIS A 20 -21.23 5.00 11.03
CA HIS A 20 -20.27 5.11 12.13
C HIS A 20 -20.46 6.47 12.80
N THR A 21 -20.10 6.55 14.08
CA THR A 21 -20.46 7.64 15.02
C THR A 21 -19.79 9.00 14.73
N HIS A 22 -19.07 9.14 13.62
CA HIS A 22 -18.38 10.37 13.24
C HIS A 22 -18.46 10.62 11.73
N GLY A 23 -18.28 11.88 11.33
CA GLY A 23 -18.35 12.27 9.91
C GLY A 23 -17.21 11.70 9.07
N LYS A 24 -17.48 11.45 7.79
CA LYS A 24 -16.52 10.98 6.77
C LYS A 24 -15.24 11.81 6.69
N SER A 25 -15.31 13.11 7.00
CA SER A 25 -14.17 14.02 7.04
C SER A 25 -13.06 13.56 7.98
N ARG A 26 -13.43 12.94 9.12
CA ARG A 26 -12.46 12.42 10.09
C ARG A 26 -11.70 11.22 9.53
N CYS A 27 -12.40 10.26 8.91
CA CYS A 27 -11.77 9.14 8.21
C CYS A 27 -10.80 9.63 7.12
N LEU A 28 -11.24 10.59 6.30
CA LEU A 28 -10.41 11.15 5.23
C LEU A 28 -9.17 11.88 5.74
N ARG A 29 -9.23 12.50 6.93
CA ARG A 29 -8.06 13.11 7.55
C ARG A 29 -7.05 12.04 7.97
N ILE A 30 -7.51 10.99 8.65
CA ILE A 30 -6.66 9.87 9.08
C ILE A 30 -6.02 9.17 7.88
N LEU A 31 -6.81 8.87 6.84
CA LEU A 31 -6.32 8.20 5.63
C LEU A 31 -5.26 9.03 4.89
N ARG A 32 -5.37 10.37 4.90
CA ARG A 32 -4.35 11.27 4.30
C ARG A 32 -3.01 11.21 5.02
N GLN A 33 -3.00 10.92 6.33
CA GLN A 33 -1.78 10.83 7.13
C GLN A 33 -1.19 9.41 7.15
N LEU A 34 -1.88 8.43 6.55
CA LEU A 34 -1.51 7.03 6.72
C LEU A 34 -0.17 6.67 6.07
N SER A 35 0.20 7.29 4.95
CA SER A 35 1.52 7.06 4.33
C SER A 35 2.65 7.51 5.26
N ALA A 36 2.61 8.77 5.72
CA ALA A 36 3.60 9.30 6.67
C ALA A 36 3.62 8.51 7.99
N TYR A 37 2.48 7.94 8.42
CA TYR A 37 2.43 7.03 9.56
C TYR A 37 3.19 5.71 9.31
N ILE A 38 3.10 5.16 8.10
CA ILE A 38 3.80 3.93 7.72
C ILE A 38 5.31 4.18 7.59
N ASP A 39 5.69 5.37 7.12
CA ASP A 39 7.08 5.78 6.92
C ASP A 39 7.75 6.32 8.21
N ASP A 40 7.04 6.29 9.34
CA ASP A 40 7.49 6.77 10.66
C ASP A 40 7.88 8.26 10.70
N GLU A 41 7.23 9.08 9.86
CA GLU A 41 7.52 10.52 9.71
C GLU A 41 6.63 11.43 10.57
N LEU A 42 5.76 10.84 11.42
CA LEU A 42 4.78 11.57 12.22
C LEU A 42 5.17 11.66 13.70
N SER A 43 4.70 12.71 14.36
CA SER A 43 4.85 12.84 15.80
C SER A 43 4.06 11.76 16.56
N THR A 44 4.53 11.42 17.75
CA THR A 44 3.93 10.39 18.62
C THR A 44 2.45 10.65 18.92
N ASN A 45 2.05 11.92 19.07
CA ASN A 45 0.67 12.33 19.31
C ASN A 45 -0.24 11.98 18.12
N ILE A 46 0.19 12.28 16.90
CA ILE A 46 -0.58 11.98 15.68
C ILE A 46 -0.65 10.46 15.47
N CYS A 47 0.45 9.75 15.70
CA CYS A 47 0.47 8.28 15.65
C CYS A 47 -0.55 7.65 16.60
N GLN A 48 -0.71 8.19 17.81
CA GLN A 48 -1.70 7.72 18.77
C GLN A 48 -3.13 7.97 18.28
N GLU A 49 -3.41 9.15 17.73
CA GLU A 49 -4.72 9.49 17.18
C GLU A 49 -5.12 8.55 16.03
N ILE A 50 -4.19 8.28 15.12
CA ILE A 50 -4.37 7.34 14.01
C ILE A 50 -4.70 5.96 14.56
N ARG A 51 -3.90 5.41 15.49
CA ARG A 51 -4.15 4.10 16.10
C ARG A 51 -5.52 4.01 16.76
N GLN A 52 -5.90 5.04 17.53
CA GLN A 52 -7.20 5.08 18.19
C GLN A 52 -8.35 5.05 17.18
N HIS A 53 -8.24 5.81 16.09
CA HIS A 53 -9.27 5.83 15.05
C HIS A 53 -9.37 4.50 14.31
N LEU A 54 -8.23 3.91 13.93
CA LEU A 54 -8.19 2.63 13.24
C LEU A 54 -8.80 1.49 14.08
N GLY A 55 -8.67 1.54 15.41
CA GLY A 55 -9.28 0.57 16.32
C GLY A 55 -10.76 0.84 16.67
N ALA A 56 -11.28 2.03 16.38
CA ALA A 56 -12.65 2.43 16.74
C ALA A 56 -13.59 2.60 15.53
N CYS A 57 -13.07 2.57 14.31
CA CYS A 57 -13.83 2.83 13.09
C CYS A 57 -13.86 1.59 12.16
N PRO A 58 -15.01 0.89 12.05
CA PRO A 58 -15.12 -0.33 11.22
C PRO A 58 -14.75 -0.13 9.75
N ASN A 59 -15.04 1.06 9.20
CA ASN A 59 -14.68 1.38 7.81
C ASN A 59 -13.17 1.52 7.63
N CYS A 60 -12.49 2.18 8.57
CA CYS A 60 -11.04 2.32 8.52
C CYS A 60 -10.33 1.00 8.82
N GLU A 61 -10.89 0.18 9.71
CA GLU A 61 -10.43 -1.18 9.97
C GLU A 61 -10.47 -2.03 8.69
N THR A 62 -11.62 -2.04 8.00
CA THR A 62 -11.79 -2.76 6.71
C THR A 62 -10.79 -2.27 5.65
N PHE A 63 -10.57 -0.96 5.59
CA PHE A 63 -9.57 -0.37 4.70
C PHE A 63 -8.15 -0.87 5.03
N VAL A 64 -7.75 -0.84 6.31
CA VAL A 64 -6.42 -1.29 6.74
C VAL A 64 -6.24 -2.80 6.53
N MET A 65 -7.27 -3.61 6.70
CA MET A 65 -7.23 -5.03 6.35
C MET A 65 -6.95 -5.23 4.86
N SER A 66 -7.65 -4.48 4.01
CA SER A 66 -7.45 -4.53 2.56
C SER A 66 -6.03 -4.08 2.18
N LEU A 67 -5.52 -3.02 2.81
CA LEU A 67 -4.16 -2.54 2.60
C LEU A 67 -3.11 -3.60 3.02
N ARG A 68 -3.29 -4.26 4.16
CA ARG A 68 -2.41 -5.35 4.61
C ARG A 68 -2.39 -6.51 3.62
N GLN A 69 -3.52 -6.86 3.03
CA GLN A 69 -3.59 -7.87 1.98
C GLN A 69 -2.78 -7.45 0.75
N ILE A 70 -2.93 -6.20 0.29
CA ILE A 70 -2.15 -5.66 -0.84
C ILE A 70 -0.65 -5.73 -0.54
N VAL A 71 -0.22 -5.27 0.65
CA VAL A 71 1.19 -5.33 1.07
C VAL A 71 1.71 -6.77 1.07
N SER A 72 0.92 -7.72 1.58
CA SER A 72 1.28 -9.14 1.58
C SER A 72 1.49 -9.67 0.16
N LEU A 73 0.58 -9.35 -0.76
CA LEU A 73 0.70 -9.74 -2.18
C LEU A 73 1.94 -9.12 -2.84
N CYS A 74 2.23 -7.84 -2.56
CA CYS A 74 3.42 -7.17 -3.07
C CYS A 74 4.71 -7.83 -2.54
N ARG A 75 4.75 -8.22 -1.26
CA ARG A 75 5.92 -8.90 -0.66
C ARG A 75 6.14 -10.31 -1.21
N GLN A 76 5.06 -11.01 -1.55
CA GLN A 76 5.13 -12.35 -2.15
C GLN A 76 5.49 -12.31 -3.64
N SER A 77 5.35 -11.15 -4.29
CA SER A 77 5.73 -10.98 -5.68
C SER A 77 7.25 -10.91 -5.79
N PRO A 78 7.92 -11.90 -6.40
CA PRO A 78 9.37 -11.88 -6.52
C PRO A 78 9.78 -10.65 -7.34
N ALA A 79 10.82 -9.94 -6.88
CA ALA A 79 11.42 -8.90 -7.67
C ALA A 79 11.91 -9.51 -9.00
N PRO A 80 11.69 -8.86 -10.15
CA PRO A 80 12.21 -9.35 -11.41
C PRO A 80 13.73 -9.49 -11.29
N ALA A 81 14.24 -10.68 -11.58
CA ALA A 81 15.67 -10.92 -11.59
C ALA A 81 16.30 -10.03 -12.68
N LEU A 82 17.29 -9.24 -12.30
CA LEU A 82 18.08 -8.48 -13.28
C LEU A 82 18.75 -9.44 -14.26
N SER A 83 19.01 -8.99 -15.49
CA SER A 83 19.88 -9.76 -16.38
C SER A 83 21.33 -9.71 -15.87
N THR A 84 22.15 -10.66 -16.32
CA THR A 84 23.59 -10.65 -16.00
C THR A 84 24.28 -9.41 -16.59
N ALA A 85 23.81 -8.94 -17.75
CA ALA A 85 24.31 -7.72 -18.39
C ALA A 85 23.99 -6.47 -17.55
N ASP A 86 22.75 -6.33 -17.07
CA ASP A 86 22.35 -5.18 -16.24
C ASP A 86 23.12 -5.15 -14.92
N ARG A 87 23.36 -6.32 -14.31
CA ARG A 87 24.20 -6.43 -13.11
C ARG A 87 25.64 -6.00 -13.37
N ALA A 88 26.21 -6.40 -14.49
CA ALA A 88 27.58 -6.02 -14.86
C ALA A 88 27.68 -4.50 -15.10
N LEU A 89 26.72 -3.94 -15.84
CA LEU A 89 26.65 -2.51 -16.12
C LEU A 89 26.51 -1.68 -14.83
N MET A 90 25.62 -2.07 -13.92
CA MET A 90 25.46 -1.37 -12.64
C MET A 90 26.75 -1.40 -11.82
N ARG A 91 27.41 -2.57 -11.72
CA ARG A 91 28.69 -2.69 -11.00
C ARG A 91 29.76 -1.78 -11.58
N GLU A 92 29.92 -1.78 -12.89
CA GLU A 92 30.89 -0.92 -13.57
C GLU A 92 30.63 0.56 -13.27
N LYS A 93 29.38 1.01 -13.37
CA LYS A 93 28.99 2.40 -13.07
C LYS A 93 29.27 2.77 -11.62
N ILE A 94 28.89 1.92 -10.67
CA ILE A 94 29.14 2.15 -9.23
C ILE A 94 30.64 2.29 -8.96
N LEU A 95 31.47 1.39 -9.52
CA LEU A 95 32.92 1.43 -9.33
C LEU A 95 33.53 2.70 -9.93
N LYS A 96 33.14 3.10 -11.14
CA LYS A 96 33.60 4.34 -11.78
C LYS A 96 33.25 5.58 -10.96
N THR A 97 32.03 5.64 -10.42
CA THR A 97 31.61 6.78 -9.58
C THR A 97 32.32 6.78 -8.23
N ALA A 98 32.57 5.61 -7.64
CA ALA A 98 33.29 5.48 -6.38
C ALA A 98 34.80 5.80 -6.52
N SER A 99 35.41 5.49 -7.66
CA SER A 99 36.83 5.76 -7.93
C SER A 99 37.11 7.17 -8.44
N SER A 100 36.08 7.95 -8.76
CA SER A 100 36.19 9.33 -9.24
C SER A 100 35.97 10.37 -8.13
N ARG A 101 35.87 9.92 -6.87
CA ARG A 101 35.92 10.75 -5.65
C ARG A 101 37.25 10.52 -4.95
#